data_AF-A0A938ZXA1-F1
#
_entry.id   AF-A0A938ZXA1-F1
#
_cell.length_a   1.000
_cell.length_b   1.000
_cell.length_c   1.000
_cell.angle_alpha   90.00
_cell.angle_beta   90.00
_cell.angle_gamma   90.00
#
_symmetry.space_group_name_H-M   'P 1'
#
loop_
_entity.id
_entity.type
_entity.pdbx_description
1 polymer ?
#
loop_
_entity_poly.entity_id
_entity_poly.type
_entity_poly.pdbx_seq_one_letter_code
_entity_poly.pdbx_strand_id
1 'polypeptide(L)'
;MKVTTITYQRTLNLGDYNSCRLEKTALADEFEDQEIATQNLIESVERQIHDEHIQNQIDKEIGGRRKQLALLKAEYAELSKQVELLKAQQNSEFQVEDDRF
;
A
#
# COMPACT_ATOMS: atom_id res chain seq x y z
N MET A 1 20.05 -39.98 16.77
CA MET A 1 19.34 -38.90 16.10
C MET A 1 19.66 -37.59 16.78
N LYS A 2 20.69 -36.91 16.29
CA LYS A 2 21.12 -35.60 16.75
C LYS A 2 20.51 -34.56 15.81
N VAL A 3 19.57 -33.76 16.29
CA VAL A 3 18.96 -32.68 15.51
C VAL A 3 19.66 -31.38 15.83
N THR A 4 20.10 -30.65 14.80
CA THR A 4 20.69 -29.32 14.93
C THR A 4 19.63 -28.27 14.63
N THR A 5 19.52 -27.26 15.48
CA THR A 5 18.60 -26.14 15.26
C THR A 5 19.35 -24.98 14.63
N ILE A 6 18.85 -24.48 13.50
CA ILE A 6 19.41 -23.32 12.80
C ILE A 6 18.37 -22.21 12.88
N THR A 7 18.76 -21.03 13.38
CA THR A 7 17.88 -19.87 13.45
C THR A 7 18.51 -18.72 12.68
N TYR A 8 17.71 -18.06 11.85
CA TYR A 8 18.13 -16.89 11.10
C TYR A 8 17.09 -15.78 11.24
N GLN A 9 17.59 -14.57 11.47
CA GLN A 9 16.78 -13.38 11.63
C GLN A 9 17.26 -12.30 10.67
N ARG A 10 16.31 -11.70 9.95
CA ARG A 10 16.53 -10.54 9.10
C ARG A 10 15.73 -9.35 9.63
N THR A 11 16.38 -8.19 9.66
CA THR A 11 15.74 -6.91 10.00
C THR A 11 15.93 -5.96 8.82
N LEU A 12 14.83 -5.47 8.26
CA LEU A 12 14.80 -4.49 7.17
C LEU A 12 14.42 -3.12 7.74
N ASN A 13 15.29 -2.13 7.54
CA ASN A 13 14.99 -0.75 7.93
C ASN A 13 14.13 -0.09 6.86
N LEU A 14 12.93 0.36 7.24
CA LEU A 14 11.94 0.89 6.29
C LEU A 14 11.98 2.42 6.17
N GLY A 15 12.82 3.09 6.96
CA GLY A 15 12.75 4.54 7.17
C GLY A 15 11.68 4.92 8.20
N ASP A 16 11.59 6.22 8.51
CA ASP A 16 10.59 6.77 9.45
C ASP A 16 10.53 6.08 10.82
N TYR A 17 11.69 5.66 11.34
CA TYR A 17 11.81 4.88 12.59
C TYR A 17 11.06 3.52 12.58
N ASN A 18 10.66 3.04 11.41
CA ASN A 18 10.02 1.74 11.24
C ASN A 18 11.00 0.68 10.74
N SER A 19 10.82 -0.55 11.19
CA SER A 19 11.55 -1.72 10.72
C SER A 19 10.60 -2.92 10.54
N CYS A 20 10.93 -3.79 9.61
CA CYS A 20 10.34 -5.11 9.48
C CYS A 20 11.34 -6.14 10.03
N ARG A 21 10.86 -7.12 10.79
CA ARG A 21 11.70 -8.20 11.33
C ARG A 21 11.05 -9.54 10.99
N LEU A 22 11.83 -10.44 10.42
CA LEU A 22 11.44 -11.81 10.18
C LEU A 22 12.48 -12.75 10.78
N GLU A 23 12.01 -13.74 11.52
CA GLU A 23 12.84 -14.77 12.15
C GLU A 23 12.25 -16.13 11.78
N LYS A 24 13.11 -17.05 11.36
CA LYS A 24 12.73 -18.43 11.12
C LYS A 24 13.74 -19.39 11.71
N THR A 25 13.24 -20.56 12.07
CA THR A 25 14.01 -21.67 12.60
C THR A 25 13.80 -22.88 11.72
N ALA A 26 14.90 -23.54 11.36
CA ALA A 26 14.91 -24.84 10.70
C ALA A 26 15.54 -25.89 11.62
N LEU A 27 15.09 -27.12 11.48
CA LEU A 27 15.68 -28.28 12.12
C LEU A 27 16.42 -29.07 11.04
N ALA A 28 17.73 -29.22 11.19
CA ALA A 28 18.56 -30.02 10.31
C ALA A 28 18.87 -31.36 10.98
N ASP A 29 18.65 -32.45 10.27
CA ASP A 29 18.98 -33.80 10.74
C ASP A 29 20.50 -34.08 10.60
N GLU A 30 20.98 -35.14 11.25
CA GLU A 30 22.40 -35.54 11.25
C GLU A 30 22.92 -35.98 9.88
N PHE A 31 22.03 -36.25 8.92
CA PHE A 31 22.35 -36.61 7.55
C PHE A 31 22.18 -35.46 6.54
N GLU A 32 21.64 -34.32 6.98
CA GLU A 32 21.50 -33.15 6.12
C GLU A 32 22.80 -32.33 6.09
N ASP A 33 23.11 -31.81 4.91
CA ASP A 33 24.15 -30.81 4.75
C ASP A 33 23.68 -29.50 5.41
N GLN A 34 24.31 -29.15 6.52
CA GLN A 34 23.95 -27.97 7.31
C GLN A 34 24.21 -26.67 6.56
N GLU A 35 25.18 -26.63 5.65
CA GLU A 35 25.43 -25.43 4.84
C GLU A 35 24.28 -25.21 3.88
N ILE A 36 23.82 -26.28 3.21
CA ILE A 36 22.66 -26.23 2.31
C ILE A 36 21.38 -25.86 3.09
N ALA A 37 21.13 -26.49 4.24
CA ALA A 37 19.98 -26.18 5.08
C ALA A 37 19.98 -24.71 5.56
N THR A 38 21.15 -24.20 5.93
CA THR A 38 21.33 -22.79 6.34
C THR A 38 21.10 -21.85 5.17
N GLN A 39 21.67 -22.14 3.99
CA GLN A 39 21.50 -21.33 2.79
C GLN A 39 20.02 -21.23 2.39
N ASN A 40 19.31 -22.36 2.39
CA ASN A 40 17.87 -22.41 2.08
C ASN A 40 17.05 -21.59 3.09
N LEU A 41 17.41 -21.65 4.38
CA LEU A 41 16.75 -20.85 5.42
C LEU A 41 16.97 -19.35 5.20
N ILE A 42 18.20 -18.94 4.92
CA ILE A 42 18.57 -17.54 4.66
C ILE A 42 17.81 -17.02 3.45
N GLU A 43 17.85 -17.74 2.33
CA GLU A 43 17.16 -17.35 1.10
C GLU A 43 15.65 -17.25 1.30
N SER A 44 15.06 -18.18 2.07
CA SER A 44 13.64 -18.13 2.40
C SER A 44 13.26 -16.89 3.21
N VAL A 45 14.07 -16.53 4.21
CA VAL A 45 13.83 -15.35 5.05
C VAL A 45 14.04 -14.06 4.26
N GLU A 46 15.12 -13.94 3.50
CA GLU A 46 15.41 -12.75 2.69
C GLU A 46 14.34 -12.53 1.62
N ARG A 47 13.91 -13.60 0.94
CA ARG A 47 12.83 -13.50 -0.05
C ARG A 47 11.52 -13.08 0.59
N GLN A 48 11.12 -13.73 1.69
CA GLN A 48 9.85 -13.43 2.32
C GLN A 48 9.80 -12.01 2.89
N ILE A 49 10.85 -11.56 3.59
CA ILE A 49 10.84 -10.20 4.16
C ILE A 49 10.81 -9.12 3.06
N HIS A 50 11.44 -9.40 1.91
CA HIS A 50 11.42 -8.49 0.77
C HIS A 50 10.05 -8.46 0.08
N ASP A 51 9.46 -9.63 -0.18
CA ASP A 51 8.14 -9.76 -0.80
C ASP A 51 7.06 -9.09 0.08
N GLU A 52 7.08 -9.34 1.39
CA GLU A 52 6.18 -8.68 2.35
C GLU A 52 6.38 -7.17 2.38
N HIS A 53 7.63 -6.69 2.33
CA HIS A 53 7.91 -5.26 2.30
C HIS A 53 7.35 -4.58 1.04
N ILE A 54 7.60 -5.17 -0.13
CA ILE A 54 7.10 -4.65 -1.41
C ILE A 54 5.57 -4.65 -1.41
N GLN A 55 4.94 -5.74 -0.97
CA GLN A 55 3.49 -5.85 -0.93
C GLN A 55 2.87 -4.76 -0.04
N ASN A 56 3.46 -4.53 1.13
CA ASN A 56 3.03 -3.47 2.03
C ASN A 56 3.18 -2.07 1.42
N GLN A 57 4.24 -1.81 0.65
CA GLN A 57 4.42 -0.54 -0.06
C GLN A 57 3.34 -0.34 -1.13
N ILE A 58 3.08 -1.38 -1.92
CA ILE A 58 2.04 -1.37 -2.97
C ILE A 58 0.67 -1.11 -2.35
N ASP A 59 0.32 -1.82 -1.28
CA ASP A 59 -0.98 -1.65 -0.62
C ASP A 59 -1.16 -0.25 -0.02
N LYS A 60 -0.09 0.31 0.56
CA LYS A 60 -0.08 1.69 1.05
C LYS A 60 -0.31 2.69 -0.07
N GLU A 61 0.36 2.51 -1.22
CA GLU A 61 0.21 3.39 -2.38
C GLU A 61 -1.20 3.29 -2.98
N ILE A 62 -1.73 2.06 -3.16
CA ILE A 62 -3.11 1.83 -3.61
C ILE A 62 -4.10 2.51 -2.67
N GLY A 63 -3.91 2.35 -1.35
CA GLY A 63 -4.74 3.02 -0.34
C GLY A 63 -4.68 4.55 -0.47
N GLY A 64 -3.49 5.12 -0.67
CA GLY A 64 -3.29 6.55 -0.91
C GLY A 64 -4.02 7.05 -2.17
N ARG A 65 -3.82 6.36 -3.30
CA ARG A 65 -4.47 6.69 -4.58
C ARG A 65 -5.99 6.59 -4.50
N ARG A 66 -6.54 5.59 -3.79
CA ARG A 66 -7.99 5.47 -3.56
C ARG A 66 -8.56 6.65 -2.77
N LYS A 67 -7.85 7.12 -1.75
CA LYS A 67 -8.25 8.31 -0.98
C LYS A 67 -8.23 9.57 -1.85
N GLN A 68 -7.17 9.76 -2.65
CA GLN A 68 -7.07 10.88 -3.59
C GLN A 68 -8.21 10.86 -4.61
N LEU A 69 -8.54 9.69 -5.18
CA LEU A 69 -9.66 9.54 -6.10
C LEU A 69 -11.01 9.89 -5.44
N ALA A 70 -11.21 9.49 -4.18
CA ALA A 70 -12.43 9.81 -3.45
C ALA A 70 -12.58 11.33 -3.23
N LEU A 71 -11.49 12.00 -2.85
CA LEU A 71 -11.47 13.46 -2.70
C LEU A 71 -11.76 14.16 -4.03
N LEU A 72 -11.07 13.76 -5.11
CA LEU A 72 -11.26 14.35 -6.43
C LEU A 72 -12.70 14.18 -6.95
N LYS A 73 -13.33 13.04 -6.68
CA LYS A 73 -14.75 12.82 -7.03
C LYS A 73 -15.69 13.73 -6.24
N ALA A 74 -15.41 13.95 -4.96
CA ALA A 74 -16.20 14.86 -4.13
C ALA A 74 -16.07 16.31 -4.63
N GLU A 75 -14.84 16.77 -4.89
CA GLU A 75 -14.55 18.08 -5.45
C GLU A 75 -15.24 18.28 -6.81
N TYR A 76 -15.16 17.29 -7.71
CA TYR A 76 -15.83 17.35 -9.00
C TYR A 76 -17.36 17.46 -8.85
N ALA A 77 -17.97 16.68 -7.96
CA ALA A 77 -19.41 16.72 -7.73
C ALA A 77 -19.86 18.07 -7.16
N GLU A 78 -19.07 18.66 -6.27
CA GLU A 78 -19.33 20.00 -5.73
C GLU A 78 -19.22 21.07 -6.82
N LEU A 79 -18.15 21.03 -7.62
CA LEU A 79 -17.93 21.98 -8.69
C LEU A 79 -19.02 21.88 -9.78
N SER A 80 -19.46 20.65 -10.10
CA SER A 80 -20.56 20.42 -11.05
C SER A 80 -21.85 21.08 -10.56
N LYS A 81 -22.19 20.95 -9.27
CA LYS A 81 -23.36 21.61 -8.68
C LYS A 81 -23.24 23.13 -8.73
N GLN A 82 -22.05 23.67 -8.44
CA GLN A 82 -21.82 25.11 -8.53
C GLN A 82 -22.02 25.63 -9.96
N VAL A 83 -21.52 24.90 -10.97
CA VAL A 83 -21.72 25.25 -12.38
C VAL A 83 -23.20 25.19 -12.78
N GLU A 84 -23.93 24.17 -12.34
CA GLU A 84 -25.38 24.08 -12.60
C GLU A 84 -26.16 25.24 -11.96
N LEU A 85 -25.85 25.58 -10.71
CA LEU A 85 -26.44 26.72 -10.01
C LEU A 85 -26.16 28.04 -10.74
N LEU A 86 -24.91 28.27 -11.15
CA LEU A 86 -24.52 29.48 -11.89
C LEU A 86 -25.24 29.56 -13.25
N LYS A 87 -25.35 28.45 -13.98
CA LYS A 87 -26.10 28.40 -15.24
C LYS A 87 -27.59 28.69 -15.04
N ALA A 88 -28.18 28.15 -13.97
CA ALA A 88 -29.59 28.41 -13.64
C ALA A 88 -29.83 29.88 -13.27
N GLN A 89 -28.92 30.48 -12.49
CA GLN A 89 -28.97 31.91 -12.15
C GLN A 89 -28.86 32.78 -13.40
N GLN A 90 -27.88 32.50 -14.27
CA GLN A 90 -27.71 33.23 -15.52
C GLN A 90 -28.96 33.15 -16.40
N ASN A 91 -29.56 31.97 -16.56
CA ASN A 91 -30.79 31.82 -17.35
C ASN A 91 -31.99 32.56 -16.73
N SER A 92 -32.08 32.62 -15.40
CA SER A 92 -33.13 33.38 -14.72
C SER A 92 -32.98 34.89 -14.87
N GLU A 93 -31.74 35.40 -14.87
CA GLU A 93 -31.47 36.83 -15.09
C GLU A 93 -31.86 37.28 -16.50
N PHE A 94 -31.59 36.46 -17.52
CA PHE A 94 -32.00 36.74 -18.91
C PHE A 94 -33.53 36.76 -19.10
N GLN A 95 -34.28 35.87 -18.45
CA GLN A 95 -35.76 35.87 -18.56
C GLN A 95 -36.40 37.12 -17.93
N VAL A 96 -35.84 37.63 -16.83
CA VAL A 96 -36.36 38.83 -16.16
C VAL A 96 -35.99 40.12 -16.91
N GLU A 97 -34.99 40.10 -17.79
CA GLU A 97 -34.70 41.22 -18.70
C GLU A 97 -35.66 41.22 -19.90
N ASP A 98 -35.98 40.07 -20.50
CA ASP A 98 -36.93 39.98 -21.62
C ASP A 98 -38.37 40.37 -21.21
N ASP A 99 -38.82 40.04 -19.99
CA ASP A 99 -40.15 40.41 -19.48
C ASP A 99 -40.28 41.90 -19.10
N ARG A 100 -39.17 42.66 -19.10
CA ARG A 100 -39.14 44.09 -18.73
C ARG A 100 -39.21 45.05 -19.94
N PHE A 101 -39.24 44.53 -21.17
CA PHE A 101 -39.34 45.32 -22.41
C PHE A 101 -40.69 45.17 -23.12
#